data_AF-A0A9D5SYD8-F1
#
_entry.id   AF-A0A9D5SYD8-F1
#
_cell.length_a   1.000
_cell.length_b   1.000
_cell.length_c   1.000
_cell.angle_alpha   90.00
_cell.angle_beta   90.00
_cell.angle_gamma   90.00
#
_symmetry.space_group_name_H-M   'P 1'
#
loop_
_entity.id
_entity.type
_entity.pdbx_description
1 polymer ?
#
loop_
_entity_poly.entity_id
_entity_poly.type
_entity_poly.pdbx_seq_one_letter_code
_entity_poly.pdbx_strand_id
1 'polypeptide(L)'
;MAEIPQGTVAEMKSLCMQGEKLAKIGDYVRALEKYNEALTLVPRPRKAYSEATWIYAAIGEAYYNMKDYKEAGKAFFESYSSQGGDRSAQICLRLGQCLEECSERKRAHEYLRQALDMEGAGIFADENPKYYRTATAKPYELEEPQEKPRSHGSDVIEGEAVFYGDSFADDENSQERESFIKRLFSRFKNL
;
A
#
# COMPACT_ATOMS: atom_id res chain seq x y z
N MET A 1 15.07 12.25 28.36
CA MET A 1 15.13 11.00 27.59
C MET A 1 16.60 10.61 27.54
N ALA A 2 16.98 9.36 27.85
CA ALA A 2 18.39 8.99 27.89
C ALA A 2 18.96 8.98 26.46
N GLU A 3 19.93 9.85 26.20
CA GLU A 3 20.65 9.88 24.93
C GLU A 3 21.50 8.62 24.78
N ILE A 4 21.50 8.06 23.58
CA ILE A 4 22.37 6.94 23.25
C ILE A 4 23.81 7.48 23.22
N PRO A 5 24.77 6.86 23.93
CA PRO A 5 26.16 7.28 23.87
C PRO A 5 26.67 7.31 22.43
N GLN A 6 27.42 8.35 22.06
CA GLN A 6 27.88 8.55 20.67
C GLN A 6 28.67 7.36 20.13
N GLY A 7 29.45 6.68 20.99
CA GLY A 7 30.18 5.46 20.62
C GLY A 7 29.25 4.32 20.16
N THR A 8 28.10 4.17 20.82
CA THR A 8 27.10 3.17 20.47
C THR A 8 26.41 3.52 19.14
N VAL A 9 26.15 4.81 18.88
CA VAL A 9 25.61 5.24 17.58
C VAL A 9 26.61 4.97 16.44
N ALA A 10 27.91 5.19 16.66
CA ALA A 10 28.94 4.86 15.68
C ALA A 10 29.01 3.35 15.40
N GLU A 11 28.85 2.51 16.43
CA GLU A 11 28.79 1.06 16.30
C GLU A 11 27.56 0.61 15.50
N MET A 12 26.37 1.15 15.80
CA MET A 12 25.15 0.89 15.02
C MET A 12 25.34 1.23 13.54
N LYS A 13 25.93 2.39 13.24
CA LYS A 13 26.23 2.80 11.85
C LYS A 13 27.22 1.84 11.19
N SER A 14 28.25 1.40 11.91
CA SER A 14 29.20 0.41 11.40
C SER A 14 28.52 -0.91 11.03
N LEU A 15 27.62 -1.40 11.89
CA LEU A 15 26.85 -2.61 11.64
C LEU A 15 25.91 -2.44 10.44
N CYS A 16 25.21 -1.32 10.31
CA CYS A 16 24.39 -1.03 9.14
C CYS A 16 25.19 -0.93 7.85
N MET A 17 26.36 -0.28 7.86
CA MET A 17 27.23 -0.24 6.67
C MET A 17 27.73 -1.63 6.26
N GLN A 18 27.96 -2.53 7.22
CA GLN A 18 28.29 -3.94 6.92
C GLN A 18 27.10 -4.67 6.31
N GLY A 19 25.91 -4.48 6.87
CA GLY A 19 24.67 -5.04 6.32
C GLY A 19 24.39 -4.54 4.90
N GLU A 20 24.59 -3.25 4.62
CA GLU A 20 24.42 -2.68 3.29
C GLU A 20 25.39 -3.28 2.27
N LYS A 21 26.65 -3.53 2.66
CA LYS A 21 27.63 -4.20 1.79
C LYS A 21 27.20 -5.63 1.44
N LEU A 22 26.64 -6.35 2.41
CA LEU A 22 26.11 -7.70 2.22
C LEU A 22 24.85 -7.67 1.33
N ALA A 23 23.93 -6.75 1.57
CA ALA A 23 22.73 -6.57 0.75
C ALA A 23 23.06 -6.22 -0.71
N LYS A 24 24.10 -5.39 -0.95
CA LYS A 24 24.57 -5.04 -2.30
C LYS A 24 25.06 -6.24 -3.11
N ILE A 25 25.56 -7.29 -2.45
CA ILE A 25 25.96 -8.54 -3.11
C ILE A 25 24.85 -9.61 -3.07
N GLY A 26 23.64 -9.25 -2.61
CA GLY A 26 22.48 -10.14 -2.53
C GLY A 26 22.45 -11.06 -1.30
N ASP A 27 23.39 -10.92 -0.36
CA ASP A 27 23.43 -11.70 0.88
C ASP A 27 22.53 -11.07 1.95
N TYR A 28 21.22 -11.09 1.68
CA TYR A 28 20.23 -10.43 2.54
C TYR A 28 20.09 -11.06 3.91
N VAL A 29 20.33 -12.37 4.05
CA VAL A 29 20.26 -13.08 5.34
C VAL A 29 21.33 -12.54 6.29
N ARG A 30 22.59 -12.47 5.84
CA ARG A 30 23.67 -11.91 6.68
C ARG A 30 23.56 -10.39 6.84
N ALA A 31 22.95 -9.70 5.87
CA ALA A 31 22.61 -8.28 6.04
C ALA A 31 21.62 -8.08 7.20
N LEU A 32 20.56 -8.89 7.25
CA LEU A 32 19.57 -8.87 8.32
C LEU A 32 20.18 -9.20 9.68
N GLU A 33 21.14 -10.12 9.77
CA GLU A 33 21.89 -10.36 11.01
C GLU A 33 22.56 -9.08 11.51
N LYS A 34 23.26 -8.34 10.62
CA LYS A 34 23.94 -7.10 10.98
C LYS A 34 22.99 -5.98 11.36
N TYR A 35 21.86 -5.84 10.67
CA TYR A 35 20.86 -4.85 11.05
C TYR A 35 20.20 -5.18 12.39
N ASN A 36 19.95 -6.46 12.67
CA ASN A 36 19.41 -6.89 13.96
C ASN A 36 20.41 -6.68 15.10
N GLU A 37 21.70 -6.95 14.89
CA GLU A 37 22.78 -6.58 15.82
C GLU A 37 22.72 -5.07 16.13
N ALA A 38 22.64 -4.21 15.12
CA ALA A 38 22.51 -2.76 15.31
C ALA A 38 21.25 -2.40 16.12
N LEU A 39 20.13 -3.05 15.83
CA LEU A 39 18.85 -2.81 16.50
C LEU A 39 18.85 -3.25 17.98
N THR A 40 19.69 -4.21 18.38
CA THR A 40 19.84 -4.60 19.79
C THR A 40 20.49 -3.51 20.64
N LEU A 41 21.30 -2.64 20.02
CA LEU A 41 21.96 -1.53 20.70
C LEU A 41 20.98 -0.37 20.99
N VAL A 42 19.82 -0.32 20.32
CA VAL A 42 18.82 0.74 20.53
C VAL A 42 18.02 0.45 21.81
N PRO A 43 18.01 1.35 22.81
CA PRO A 43 17.27 1.15 24.04
C PRO A 43 15.75 1.01 23.81
N ARG A 44 15.08 0.31 24.72
CA ARG A 44 13.62 0.23 24.72
C ARG A 44 13.02 1.43 25.48
N PRO A 45 11.89 2.00 25.01
CA PRO A 45 11.16 1.66 23.79
C PRO A 45 11.82 2.22 22.53
N ARG A 46 12.09 1.35 21.53
CA ARG A 46 12.87 1.71 20.33
C ARG A 46 12.26 2.86 19.52
N LYS A 47 10.93 2.97 19.52
CA LYS A 47 10.18 4.02 18.80
C LYS A 47 10.55 5.44 19.24
N ALA A 48 11.14 5.61 20.43
CA ALA A 48 11.58 6.90 20.93
C ALA A 48 12.89 7.41 20.28
N TYR A 49 13.55 6.59 19.47
CA TYR A 49 14.87 6.88 18.92
C TYR A 49 14.84 6.97 17.39
N SER A 50 15.45 8.02 16.84
CA SER A 50 15.63 8.18 15.39
C SER A 50 16.51 7.08 14.78
N GLU A 51 17.38 6.49 15.60
CA GLU A 51 18.25 5.36 15.28
C GLU A 51 17.46 4.13 14.85
N ALA A 52 16.34 3.87 15.52
CA ALA A 52 15.47 2.76 15.15
C ALA A 52 14.89 2.96 13.75
N THR A 53 14.57 4.19 13.34
CA THR A 53 13.96 4.50 12.05
C THR A 53 14.83 3.99 10.89
N TRP A 54 16.09 4.41 10.79
CA TRP A 54 16.93 3.99 9.66
C TRP A 54 17.35 2.51 9.73
N ILE A 55 17.48 1.93 10.92
CA ILE A 55 17.75 0.49 11.06
C ILE A 55 16.54 -0.34 10.59
N TYR A 56 15.32 0.01 11.01
CA TYR A 56 14.11 -0.66 10.56
C TYR A 56 13.87 -0.48 9.06
N ALA A 57 14.15 0.70 8.50
CA ALA A 57 14.09 0.92 7.06
C ALA A 57 15.07 -0.01 6.31
N ALA A 58 16.31 -0.17 6.80
CA ALA A 58 17.28 -1.08 6.20
C ALA A 58 16.85 -2.57 6.27
N ILE A 59 16.24 -2.98 7.38
CA ILE A 59 15.62 -4.31 7.53
C ILE A 59 14.47 -4.49 6.52
N GLY A 60 13.62 -3.48 6.40
CA GLY A 60 12.50 -3.47 5.45
C GLY A 60 12.97 -3.60 4.01
N GLU A 61 13.98 -2.83 3.61
CA GLU A 61 14.59 -2.91 2.28
C GLU A 61 15.18 -4.30 1.99
N ALA A 62 15.83 -4.93 2.97
CA ALA A 62 16.36 -6.29 2.79
C ALA A 62 15.24 -7.31 2.52
N TYR A 63 14.17 -7.30 3.31
CA TYR A 63 13.01 -8.17 3.08
C TYR A 63 12.29 -7.84 1.77
N TYR A 64 12.17 -6.56 1.42
CA TYR A 64 11.55 -6.11 0.17
C TYR A 64 12.31 -6.67 -1.05
N ASN A 65 13.65 -6.62 -1.01
CA ASN A 65 14.49 -7.20 -2.06
C ASN A 65 14.42 -8.73 -2.12
N MET A 66 14.16 -9.39 -0.99
CA MET A 66 13.84 -10.82 -0.93
C MET A 66 12.40 -11.15 -1.39
N LYS A 67 11.60 -10.13 -1.72
CA LYS A 67 10.16 -10.25 -2.03
C LYS A 67 9.31 -10.79 -0.88
N ASP A 68 9.80 -10.71 0.34
CA ASP A 68 9.01 -10.96 1.54
C ASP A 68 8.31 -9.66 1.97
N TYR A 69 7.27 -9.30 1.22
CA TYR A 69 6.54 -8.05 1.42
C TYR A 69 5.85 -7.97 2.80
N LYS A 70 5.57 -9.12 3.41
CA LYS A 70 4.92 -9.19 4.72
C LYS A 70 5.88 -8.76 5.82
N GLU A 71 7.08 -9.34 5.87
CA GLU A 71 8.09 -8.95 6.86
C GLU A 71 8.67 -7.56 6.55
N ALA A 72 8.81 -7.19 5.26
CA ALA A 72 9.18 -5.84 4.85
C ALA A 72 8.18 -4.81 5.37
N GLY A 73 6.87 -5.03 5.17
CA GLY A 73 5.81 -4.14 5.63
C GLY A 73 5.82 -3.94 7.15
N LYS A 74 6.06 -5.00 7.93
CA LYS A 74 6.22 -4.89 9.40
C LYS A 74 7.41 -4.00 9.78
N ALA A 75 8.56 -4.22 9.15
CA ALA A 75 9.76 -3.43 9.42
C ALA A 75 9.56 -1.95 9.03
N PHE A 76 8.99 -1.68 7.86
CA PHE A 76 8.66 -0.30 7.46
C PHE A 76 7.61 0.34 8.37
N PHE A 77 6.65 -0.42 8.91
CA PHE A 77 5.70 0.11 9.89
C PHE A 77 6.37 0.47 11.23
N GLU A 78 7.31 -0.34 11.70
CA GLU A 78 8.13 0.00 12.88
C GLU A 78 9.01 1.22 12.63
N SER A 79 9.56 1.34 11.41
CA SER A 79 10.30 2.53 10.96
C SER A 79 9.41 3.77 10.96
N TYR A 80 8.23 3.68 10.35
CA TYR A 80 7.22 4.75 10.31
C TYR A 80 6.79 5.20 11.71
N SER A 81 6.61 4.23 12.62
CA SER A 81 6.22 4.47 14.01
C SER A 81 7.34 5.01 14.90
N SER A 82 8.59 4.99 14.41
CA SER A 82 9.76 5.48 15.16
C SER A 82 9.91 6.99 15.00
N GLN A 83 10.74 7.60 15.86
CA GLN A 83 10.87 9.04 15.92
C GLN A 83 11.22 9.66 14.55
N GLY A 84 10.27 10.41 13.99
CA GLY A 84 10.41 11.10 12.72
C GLY A 84 10.29 10.22 11.47
N GLY A 85 9.96 8.94 11.60
CA GLY A 85 9.75 8.04 10.47
C GLY A 85 8.50 8.37 9.66
N ASP A 86 7.45 8.87 10.31
CA ASP A 86 6.19 9.34 9.73
C ASP A 86 6.36 10.53 8.77
N ARG A 87 7.48 11.25 8.88
CA ARG A 87 7.85 12.37 8.01
C ARG A 87 8.70 11.96 6.81
N SER A 88 8.95 10.67 6.60
CA SER A 88 9.69 10.17 5.46
C SER A 88 8.76 9.66 4.38
N ALA A 89 8.72 10.36 3.25
CA ALA A 89 7.96 9.94 2.08
C ALA A 89 8.44 8.60 1.53
N GLN A 90 9.74 8.32 1.58
CA GLN A 90 10.29 7.03 1.15
C GLN A 90 9.80 5.86 2.02
N ILE A 91 9.70 6.05 3.34
CA ILE A 91 9.12 5.03 4.24
C ILE A 91 7.64 4.80 3.91
N CYS A 92 6.88 5.88 3.69
CA CYS A 92 5.47 5.80 3.31
C CYS A 92 5.28 5.06 1.97
N LEU A 93 6.12 5.38 0.97
CA LEU A 93 6.14 4.71 -0.33
C LEU A 93 6.35 3.20 -0.15
N ARG A 94 7.45 2.80 0.52
CA ARG A 94 7.82 1.39 0.69
C ARG A 94 6.80 0.61 1.50
N LEU A 95 6.25 1.20 2.56
CA LEU A 95 5.18 0.59 3.35
C LEU A 95 3.91 0.37 2.49
N GLY A 96 3.52 1.39 1.72
CA GLY A 96 2.38 1.30 0.81
C GLY A 96 2.57 0.25 -0.28
N GLN A 97 3.77 0.13 -0.84
CA GLN A 97 4.10 -0.93 -1.81
C GLN A 97 3.99 -2.32 -1.20
N CYS A 98 4.53 -2.52 -0.01
CA CYS A 98 4.43 -3.80 0.71
C CYS A 98 2.97 -4.19 0.95
N LEU A 99 2.14 -3.24 1.36
CA LEU A 99 0.70 -3.45 1.58
C LEU A 99 -0.04 -3.78 0.27
N GLU A 100 0.31 -3.12 -0.83
CA GLU A 100 -0.27 -3.40 -2.15
C GLU A 100 0.07 -4.84 -2.60
N GLU A 101 1.31 -5.29 -2.42
CA GLU A 101 1.69 -6.68 -2.73
C GLU A 101 1.00 -7.69 -1.80
N CYS A 102 0.67 -7.29 -0.57
CA CYS A 102 -0.10 -8.10 0.38
C CYS A 102 -1.62 -8.01 0.17
N SER A 103 -2.09 -7.40 -0.92
CA SER A 103 -3.52 -7.20 -1.23
C SER A 103 -4.28 -6.34 -0.20
N GLU A 104 -3.57 -5.57 0.63
CA GLU A 104 -4.17 -4.63 1.60
C GLU A 104 -4.38 -3.26 0.94
N ARG A 105 -5.05 -3.24 -0.22
CA ARG A 105 -5.15 -2.10 -1.15
C ARG A 105 -5.63 -0.80 -0.50
N LYS A 106 -6.59 -0.88 0.44
CA LYS A 106 -7.10 0.31 1.16
C LYS A 106 -6.00 0.97 2.01
N ARG A 107 -5.26 0.16 2.77
CA ARG A 107 -4.14 0.67 3.58
C ARG A 107 -2.96 1.08 2.70
N ALA A 108 -2.72 0.38 1.61
CA ALA A 108 -1.72 0.78 0.62
C ALA A 108 -2.02 2.19 0.08
N HIS A 109 -3.27 2.45 -0.29
CA HIS A 109 -3.71 3.78 -0.74
C HIS A 109 -3.37 4.88 0.27
N GLU A 110 -3.64 4.68 1.55
CA GLU A 110 -3.36 5.68 2.60
C GLU A 110 -1.88 6.11 2.61
N TYR A 111 -0.95 5.15 2.69
CA TYR A 111 0.48 5.47 2.76
C TYR A 111 1.07 5.94 1.44
N LEU A 112 0.63 5.37 0.30
CA LEU A 112 1.07 5.83 -1.02
C LEU A 112 0.56 7.25 -1.30
N ARG A 113 -0.67 7.57 -0.86
CA ARG A 113 -1.23 8.92 -0.96
C ARG A 113 -0.44 9.90 -0.09
N GLN A 114 -0.08 9.51 1.13
CA GLN A 114 0.76 10.33 2.00
C GLN A 114 2.14 10.61 1.38
N ALA A 115 2.76 9.60 0.76
CA ALA A 115 4.02 9.76 0.02
C ALA A 115 3.88 10.74 -1.15
N LEU A 116 2.79 10.63 -1.91
CA LEU A 116 2.44 11.54 -3.00
C LEU A 116 2.23 12.99 -2.52
N ASP A 117 1.55 13.18 -1.40
CA ASP A 117 1.28 14.52 -0.87
C ASP A 117 2.55 15.20 -0.33
N MET A 118 3.56 14.43 0.10
CA MET A 118 4.84 14.96 0.60
C MET A 118 5.83 15.35 -0.52
N GLU A 119 6.03 14.49 -1.52
CA GLU A 119 7.09 14.66 -2.54
C GLU A 119 6.54 14.82 -3.98
N GLY A 120 5.21 14.76 -4.15
CA GLY A 120 4.57 14.81 -5.46
C GLY A 120 4.77 13.54 -6.28
N ALA A 121 4.38 13.58 -7.56
CA ALA A 121 4.41 12.40 -8.43
C ALA A 121 5.84 11.87 -8.70
N GLY A 122 6.87 12.68 -8.45
CA GLY A 122 8.27 12.32 -8.67
C GLY A 122 8.73 11.13 -7.85
N ILE A 123 8.15 10.90 -6.66
CA ILE A 123 8.50 9.76 -5.80
C ILE A 123 8.17 8.39 -6.42
N PHE A 124 7.34 8.36 -7.46
CA PHE A 124 6.96 7.14 -8.17
C PHE A 124 7.71 6.93 -9.49
N ALA A 125 8.65 7.81 -9.85
CA ALA A 125 9.25 7.83 -11.19
C ALA A 125 9.92 6.51 -11.59
N ASP A 126 10.62 5.86 -10.65
CA ASP A 126 11.33 4.61 -10.87
C ASP A 126 10.51 3.37 -10.43
N GLU A 127 9.27 3.58 -9.99
CA GLU A 127 8.44 2.55 -9.39
C GLU A 127 7.42 1.99 -10.39
N ASN A 128 6.83 0.83 -10.06
CA ASN A 128 5.77 0.28 -10.90
C ASN A 128 4.56 1.25 -10.94
N PRO A 129 4.03 1.62 -12.13
CA PRO A 129 2.92 2.56 -12.25
C PRO A 129 1.67 2.17 -11.47
N LYS A 130 1.51 0.89 -11.09
CA LYS A 130 0.39 0.43 -10.25
C LYS A 130 0.34 1.17 -8.91
N TYR A 131 1.49 1.50 -8.31
CA TYR A 131 1.51 2.18 -7.02
C TYR A 131 1.04 3.63 -7.13
N TYR A 132 1.43 4.33 -8.19
CA TYR A 132 0.90 5.67 -8.47
C TYR A 132 -0.61 5.63 -8.72
N ARG A 133 -1.10 4.65 -9.49
CA ARG A 133 -2.55 4.47 -9.70
C ARG A 133 -3.26 4.23 -8.38
N THR A 134 -2.72 3.38 -7.51
CA THR A 134 -3.28 3.14 -6.18
C THR A 134 -3.26 4.43 -5.35
N ALA A 135 -2.18 5.21 -5.35
CA ALA A 135 -2.10 6.50 -4.64
C ALA A 135 -3.17 7.52 -5.10
N THR A 136 -3.52 7.50 -6.38
CA THR A 136 -4.52 8.42 -6.97
C THR A 136 -5.93 7.83 -7.08
N ALA A 137 -6.11 6.58 -6.66
CA ALA A 137 -7.37 5.87 -6.78
C ALA A 137 -8.48 6.59 -6.00
N LYS A 138 -9.69 6.57 -6.56
CA LYS A 138 -10.86 7.08 -5.85
C LYS A 138 -11.36 6.05 -4.83
N PRO A 139 -12.06 6.46 -3.77
CA PRO A 139 -12.49 5.54 -2.71
C PRO A 139 -13.26 4.31 -3.21
N TYR A 140 -14.13 4.47 -4.22
CA TYR A 140 -14.92 3.39 -4.79
C TYR A 140 -14.10 2.42 -5.67
N GLU A 141 -12.87 2.77 -6.05
CA GLU A 141 -11.95 1.91 -6.83
C GLU A 141 -11.09 1.02 -5.93
N LEU A 142 -11.15 1.25 -4.61
CA LEU A 142 -10.45 0.49 -3.57
C LEU A 142 -11.32 -0.63 -2.97
N GLU A 143 -12.58 -0.73 -3.38
CA GLU A 143 -13.47 -1.81 -3.01
C GLU A 143 -13.26 -2.98 -3.98
N GLU A 144 -13.02 -4.18 -3.45
CA GLU A 144 -13.07 -5.38 -4.29
C GLU A 144 -14.45 -5.46 -4.94
N PRO A 145 -14.56 -5.88 -6.22
CA PRO A 145 -15.84 -6.12 -6.83
C PRO A 145 -16.64 -7.03 -5.90
N GLN A 146 -17.76 -6.54 -5.38
CA GLN A 146 -18.73 -7.41 -4.72
C GLN A 146 -19.00 -8.53 -5.72
N GLU A 147 -18.62 -9.78 -5.39
CA GLU A 147 -19.10 -10.92 -6.14
C GLU A 147 -20.62 -10.75 -6.17
N LYS A 148 -21.18 -10.46 -7.35
CA LYS A 148 -22.63 -10.47 -7.51
C LYS A 148 -23.08 -11.77 -6.87
N PRO A 149 -24.04 -11.76 -5.92
CA PRO A 149 -24.53 -12.99 -5.34
C PRO A 149 -24.85 -13.92 -6.51
N ARG A 150 -24.20 -15.08 -6.55
CA ARG A 150 -24.49 -16.10 -7.55
C ARG A 150 -26.01 -16.23 -7.53
N SER A 151 -26.65 -15.85 -8.64
CA SER A 151 -28.08 -16.05 -8.80
C SER A 151 -28.28 -17.53 -8.55
N HIS A 152 -28.86 -17.88 -7.40
CA HIS A 152 -29.24 -19.25 -7.15
C HIS A 152 -30.21 -19.60 -8.27
N GLY A 153 -29.77 -20.53 -9.11
CA GLY A 153 -30.60 -21.05 -10.18
C GLY A 153 -31.89 -21.58 -9.59
N SER A 154 -32.99 -21.22 -10.26
CA SER A 154 -34.30 -21.85 -10.22
C SER A 154 -34.93 -22.01 -8.84
N ASP A 155 -35.72 -21.01 -8.45
CA ASP A 155 -37.09 -21.32 -8.01
C ASP A 155 -38.04 -20.56 -8.94
N VAL A 156 -38.73 -21.35 -9.76
CA VAL A 156 -39.91 -20.92 -10.51
C VAL A 156 -40.99 -20.65 -9.47
N ILE A 157 -41.37 -19.38 -9.29
CA ILE A 157 -42.64 -19.04 -8.69
C ILE A 157 -43.43 -18.34 -9.78
N GLU A 158 -44.33 -19.10 -10.39
CA GLU A 158 -45.40 -18.57 -11.23
C GLU A 158 -46.29 -17.65 -10.39
N GLY A 159 -46.66 -16.51 -10.97
CA GLY A 159 -47.81 -15.72 -10.52
C GLY A 159 -47.52 -14.69 -9.43
N GLU A 160 -47.31 -13.44 -9.84
CA GLU A 160 -48.22 -12.32 -9.58
C GLU A 160 -47.48 -10.99 -9.80
N ALA A 161 -48.02 -10.18 -10.72
CA ALA A 161 -47.55 -8.84 -10.98
C ALA A 161 -47.92 -7.93 -9.80
N VAL A 162 -46.93 -7.40 -9.09
CA VAL A 162 -47.14 -6.30 -8.15
C VAL A 162 -46.48 -5.04 -8.74
N PHE A 163 -47.34 -4.14 -9.19
CA PHE A 163 -47.01 -2.76 -9.52
C PHE A 163 -46.49 -2.04 -8.26
N TYR A 164 -45.34 -1.38 -8.38
CA TYR A 164 -44.95 -0.26 -7.52
C TYR A 164 -44.40 0.87 -8.40
N GLY A 165 -45.28 1.79 -8.81
CA GLY A 165 -44.98 3.23 -8.82
C GLY A 165 -45.30 3.78 -7.43
N ASP A 166 -44.83 4.91 -6.95
CA ASP A 166 -44.07 6.04 -7.49
C ASP A 166 -43.36 6.71 -6.30
N SER A 167 -42.33 7.52 -6.58
CA SER A 167 -42.07 8.85 -6.01
C SER A 167 -40.57 9.09 -5.75
N PHE A 168 -39.89 9.75 -6.67
CA PHE A 168 -39.32 11.10 -6.47
C PHE A 168 -38.73 11.60 -7.80
N ALA A 169 -39.14 12.82 -8.16
CA ALA A 169 -38.85 13.62 -9.35
C ALA A 169 -37.35 14.02 -9.44
N ASP A 170 -36.74 14.57 -10.50
CA ASP A 170 -37.15 15.28 -11.71
C ASP A 170 -35.95 15.30 -12.70
N ASP A 171 -36.26 15.64 -13.95
CA ASP A 171 -35.41 16.25 -15.01
C ASP A 171 -34.62 15.44 -16.06
N GLU A 172 -35.13 15.64 -17.29
CA GLU A 172 -34.52 15.70 -18.63
C GLU A 172 -34.08 14.41 -19.39
N ASN A 173 -34.96 14.10 -20.37
CA ASN A 173 -34.68 13.55 -21.70
C ASN A 173 -34.60 12.02 -21.88
N SER A 174 -35.78 11.39 -21.80
CA SER A 174 -36.02 9.97 -22.09
C SER A 174 -35.70 9.56 -23.55
N GLN A 175 -35.74 10.46 -24.53
CA GLN A 175 -35.43 10.13 -25.93
C GLN A 175 -33.94 9.88 -26.21
N GLU A 176 -33.04 10.56 -25.47
CA GLU A 176 -31.59 10.36 -25.67
C GLU A 176 -31.08 9.06 -25.06
N ARG A 177 -31.65 8.63 -23.92
CA ARG A 177 -31.34 7.32 -23.32
C ARG A 177 -31.73 6.16 -24.23
N GLU A 178 -32.90 6.21 -24.84
CA GLU A 178 -33.31 5.16 -25.80
C GLU A 178 -32.42 5.13 -27.05
N SER A 179 -32.03 6.30 -27.56
CA SER A 179 -31.14 6.40 -28.73
C SER A 179 -29.73 5.88 -28.43
N PHE A 180 -29.20 6.18 -27.24
CA PHE A 180 -27.89 5.71 -26.80
C PHE A 180 -27.87 4.19 -26.57
N ILE A 181 -28.90 3.64 -25.92
CA ILE A 181 -29.04 2.19 -25.70
C ILE A 181 -29.17 1.45 -27.04
N LYS A 182 -29.96 1.96 -28.00
CA LYS A 182 -30.08 1.35 -29.34
C LYS A 182 -28.76 1.38 -30.13
N ARG A 183 -27.93 2.42 -29.97
CA ARG A 183 -26.58 2.50 -30.57
C ARG A 183 -25.58 1.53 -29.93
N LEU A 184 -25.65 1.34 -28.61
CA LEU A 184 -24.76 0.42 -27.89
C LEU A 184 -24.99 -1.05 -28.31
N PHE A 185 -26.25 -1.46 -28.46
CA PHE A 185 -26.59 -2.84 -28.81
C PHE A 185 -26.43 -3.19 -30.30
N SER A 186 -26.40 -2.20 -31.20
CA SER A 186 -26.12 -2.42 -32.63
C SER A 186 -24.65 -2.79 -32.89
N ARG A 187 -23.72 -2.28 -32.07
CA ARG A 187 -22.27 -2.53 -32.23
C ARG A 187 -21.80 -3.89 -31.72
N PHE A 188 -22.61 -4.56 -30.91
CA PHE A 188 -22.34 -5.90 -30.36
C PHE A 188 -22.87 -7.06 -31.22
N LYS A 189 -23.58 -6.78 -32.32
CA LYS A 189 -24.06 -7.81 -33.27
C LYS A 189 -23.15 -8.03 -34.49
N ASN A 190 -21.97 -7.40 -34.54
CA ASN A 190 -20.99 -7.56 -35.63
C ASN A 190 -19.58 -7.90 -35.11
N LEU A 191 -19.50 -8.83 -34.15
CA LEU A 191 -18.29 -9.59 -33.80
C LEU A 191 -18.69 -11.05 -33.59
#